data_AF-A0AAW7D2Q7-F1
#
_entry.id   AF-A0AAW7D2Q7-F1
#
_cell.length_a   1.000
_cell.length_b   1.000
_cell.length_c   1.000
_cell.angle_alpha   90.00
_cell.angle_beta   90.00
_cell.angle_gamma   90.00
#
_symmetry.space_group_name_H-M   'P 1'
#
loop_
_entity.id
_entity.type
_entity.pdbx_description
1 polymer ?
#
loop_
_entity_poly.entity_id
_entity_poly.type
_entity_poly.pdbx_seq_one_letter_code
_entity_poly.pdbx_strand_id
1 'polypeptide(L)'
;MKNIFLIVFLCSLSMFGQDKNEELRLVRHPLPEKNLVTKLYLFDILQEEGLVDTIALKIFLNQHSDLTKANIKRKQIKLYEDINVWEVRYFLGYEKNDSILSNYFIRFNKNTVEVIDHWIEK
;
A
#
# COMPACT_ATOMS: atom_id res chain seq x y z
N MET A 1 -54.25 -33.64 38.74
CA MET A 1 -53.41 -32.44 38.56
C MET A 1 -53.29 -32.15 37.08
N LYS A 2 -53.43 -30.87 36.73
CA LYS A 2 -53.85 -30.34 35.42
C LYS A 2 -52.72 -30.33 34.37
N ASN A 3 -53.20 -30.46 33.12
CA ASN A 3 -52.51 -30.42 31.84
C ASN A 3 -51.35 -29.43 31.71
N ILE A 4 -50.26 -29.95 31.15
CA ILE A 4 -49.14 -29.24 30.55
C ILE A 4 -49.59 -28.65 29.21
N PHE A 5 -49.45 -27.35 29.01
CA PHE A 5 -49.12 -26.69 27.74
C PHE A 5 -48.73 -25.24 28.05
N LEU A 6 -47.60 -24.76 27.52
CA LEU A 6 -47.56 -23.71 26.49
C LEU A 6 -46.16 -23.08 26.40
N ILE A 7 -45.37 -23.61 25.45
CA ILE A 7 -44.52 -22.91 24.47
C ILE A 7 -43.85 -21.62 24.94
N VAL A 8 -42.59 -21.74 25.34
CA VAL A 8 -41.64 -20.61 25.37
C VAL A 8 -41.19 -20.35 23.94
N PHE A 9 -41.66 -19.23 23.40
CA PHE A 9 -41.27 -18.67 22.11
C PHE A 9 -39.84 -18.13 22.21
N LEU A 10 -38.84 -18.99 22.05
CA LEU A 10 -37.42 -18.62 22.05
C LEU A 10 -36.88 -18.59 20.62
N CYS A 11 -36.68 -17.36 20.15
CA CYS A 11 -35.65 -16.96 19.20
C CYS A 11 -35.55 -17.72 17.88
N SER A 12 -36.47 -17.48 16.95
CA SER A 12 -36.13 -17.51 15.53
C SER A 12 -35.44 -16.19 15.15
N LEU A 13 -34.24 -15.96 15.70
CA LEU A 13 -33.25 -15.12 15.03
C LEU A 13 -32.72 -15.97 13.87
N SER A 14 -33.47 -15.98 12.78
CA SER A 14 -32.92 -16.29 11.48
C SER A 14 -31.94 -15.15 11.14
N MET A 15 -30.76 -15.17 11.74
CA MET A 15 -29.58 -14.62 11.11
C MET A 15 -29.37 -15.48 9.87
N PHE A 16 -30.04 -15.06 8.80
CA PHE A 16 -29.74 -15.49 7.47
C PHE A 16 -28.23 -15.31 7.33
N GLY A 17 -27.53 -16.43 7.25
CA GLY A 17 -26.15 -16.50 6.81
C GLY A 17 -26.13 -15.98 5.39
N GLN A 18 -26.04 -14.66 5.26
CA GLN A 18 -25.43 -14.08 4.08
C GLN A 18 -23.95 -14.25 4.34
N ASP A 19 -23.46 -15.41 3.88
CA ASP A 19 -22.07 -15.70 3.64
C ASP A 19 -21.57 -14.71 2.59
N LYS A 20 -21.48 -13.43 2.99
CA LYS A 20 -20.61 -12.46 2.34
C LYS A 20 -19.21 -12.81 2.81
N ASN A 21 -18.72 -13.95 2.35
CA ASN A 21 -17.38 -13.99 1.80
C ASN A 21 -17.39 -13.02 0.60
N GLU A 22 -17.49 -11.72 0.89
CA GLU A 22 -16.70 -10.76 0.15
C GLU A 22 -15.28 -11.29 0.33
N GLU A 23 -14.82 -12.07 -0.64
CA GLU A 23 -13.42 -12.03 -0.99
C GLU A 23 -13.09 -10.54 -0.98
N LEU A 24 -12.46 -10.08 0.09
CA LEU A 24 -11.60 -8.92 0.09
C LEU A 24 -10.52 -9.28 -0.93
N ARG A 25 -10.89 -9.21 -2.21
CA ARG A 25 -9.98 -8.88 -3.29
C ARG A 25 -9.50 -7.50 -2.89
N LEU A 26 -8.49 -7.49 -2.00
CA LEU A 26 -7.49 -6.46 -1.94
C LEU A 26 -7.23 -6.16 -3.40
N VAL A 27 -7.77 -5.04 -3.87
CA VAL A 27 -7.48 -4.54 -5.21
C VAL A 27 -5.98 -4.37 -5.16
N ARG A 28 -5.27 -5.41 -5.63
CA ARG A 28 -3.83 -5.39 -5.76
C ARG A 28 -3.63 -4.23 -6.71
N HIS A 29 -3.21 -3.08 -6.18
CA HIS A 29 -2.69 -2.04 -7.04
C HIS A 29 -1.72 -2.76 -7.96
N PRO A 30 -1.99 -2.81 -9.28
CA PRO A 30 -1.21 -3.62 -10.18
C PRO A 30 0.24 -3.23 -9.94
N LEU A 31 1.05 -4.22 -9.60
CA LEU A 31 2.49 -4.01 -9.52
C LEU A 31 2.87 -3.39 -10.87
N PRO A 32 3.53 -2.22 -10.90
CA PRO A 32 3.93 -1.61 -12.16
C PRO A 32 4.65 -2.68 -12.99
N GLU A 33 4.27 -2.82 -14.26
CA GLU A 33 4.88 -3.79 -15.16
C GLU A 33 6.41 -3.68 -15.08
N LYS A 34 7.13 -4.80 -15.00
CA LYS A 34 8.59 -4.86 -14.78
C LYS A 34 9.41 -3.97 -15.73
N ASN A 35 8.83 -3.59 -16.87
CA ASN A 35 9.40 -2.68 -17.86
C ASN A 35 9.56 -1.22 -17.36
N LEU A 36 9.04 -0.89 -16.18
CA LEU A 36 9.06 0.45 -15.59
C LEU A 36 10.15 0.65 -14.53
N VAL A 37 10.89 -0.40 -14.18
CA VAL A 37 12.00 -0.29 -13.22
C VAL A 37 13.17 0.43 -13.89
N THR A 38 13.37 1.69 -13.53
CA THR A 38 14.45 2.53 -14.09
C THR A 38 15.80 2.15 -13.50
N LYS A 39 15.86 1.79 -12.22
CA LYS A 39 17.09 1.35 -11.54
C LYS A 39 16.84 0.21 -10.57
N LEU A 40 17.84 -0.66 -10.45
CA LEU A 40 17.85 -1.80 -9.54
C LEU A 40 19.14 -1.78 -8.72
N TYR A 41 19.00 -1.77 -7.40
CA TYR A 41 20.12 -1.88 -6.47
C TYR A 41 20.06 -3.22 -5.74
N LEU A 42 21.21 -3.81 -5.43
CA LEU A 42 21.27 -4.92 -4.47
C LEU A 42 21.10 -4.34 -3.06
N PHE A 43 20.22 -4.95 -2.27
CA PHE A 43 19.90 -4.44 -0.94
C PHE A 43 19.36 -5.56 -0.05
N ASP A 44 19.69 -5.54 1.24
CA ASP A 44 19.13 -6.48 2.20
C ASP A 44 17.70 -6.11 2.62
N ILE A 45 16.94 -7.09 3.10
CA ILE A 45 15.58 -6.89 3.60
C ILE A 45 15.58 -5.83 4.71
N LEU A 46 14.75 -4.80 4.55
CA LEU A 46 14.43 -3.88 5.64
C LEU A 46 13.18 -4.34 6.37
N GLN A 47 13.24 -4.40 7.69
CA GLN A 47 12.10 -4.80 8.54
C GLN A 47 11.40 -3.61 9.21
N GLU A 48 12.07 -2.45 9.28
CA GLU A 48 11.57 -1.29 10.00
C GLU A 48 11.14 -0.17 9.05
N GLU A 49 9.91 0.32 9.21
CA GLU A 49 9.35 1.41 8.39
C GLU A 49 10.21 2.68 8.43
N GLY A 50 10.78 3.03 9.59
CA GLY A 50 11.63 4.22 9.72
C GLY A 50 12.94 4.14 8.94
N LEU A 51 13.53 2.94 8.83
CA LEU A 51 14.70 2.69 8.00
C LEU A 51 14.34 2.76 6.52
N VAL A 52 13.22 2.13 6.13
CA VAL A 52 12.66 2.17 4.78
C VAL A 52 12.47 3.62 4.33
N ASP A 53 11.82 4.46 5.15
CA ASP A 53 11.58 5.87 4.85
C ASP A 53 12.90 6.64 4.64
N THR A 54 13.84 6.47 5.58
CA THR A 54 15.11 7.19 5.55
C THR A 54 15.94 6.83 4.31
N ILE A 55 16.00 5.54 3.97
CA ILE A 55 16.77 5.05 2.82
C ILE A 55 16.07 5.44 1.51
N ALA A 56 14.74 5.28 1.44
CA ALA A 56 13.95 5.69 0.29
C ALA A 56 14.18 7.17 -0.03
N LEU A 57 14.17 8.02 0.99
CA LEU A 57 14.35 9.46 0.80
C LEU A 57 15.75 9.79 0.28
N LYS A 58 16.79 9.09 0.77
CA LYS A 58 18.16 9.25 0.27
C LYS A 58 18.28 8.83 -1.19
N ILE A 59 17.67 7.71 -1.56
CA ILE A 59 17.67 7.22 -2.95
C ILE A 59 16.96 8.25 -3.86
N PHE A 60 15.78 8.73 -3.45
CA PHE A 60 15.04 9.74 -4.20
C PHE A 60 15.85 11.02 -4.42
N LEU A 61 16.38 11.63 -3.35
CA LEU A 61 17.14 12.88 -3.46
C LEU A 61 18.46 12.72 -4.22
N ASN A 62 19.11 11.55 -4.12
CA ASN A 62 20.32 11.28 -4.91
C ASN A 62 20.05 11.13 -6.41
N GLN A 63 18.83 10.74 -6.79
CA GLN A 63 18.45 10.63 -8.20
C GLN A 63 17.97 11.96 -8.78
N HIS A 64 17.39 12.81 -7.95
CA HIS A 64 16.83 14.10 -8.35
C HIS A 64 17.57 15.23 -7.64
N SER A 65 18.72 15.63 -8.20
CA SER A 65 19.59 16.65 -7.61
C SER A 65 18.94 18.04 -7.50
N ASP A 66 17.89 18.29 -8.29
CA ASP A 66 17.10 19.52 -8.32
C ASP A 66 15.92 19.51 -7.34
N LEU A 67 15.60 18.36 -6.75
CA LEU A 67 14.49 18.19 -5.82
C LEU A 67 14.96 18.15 -4.37
N THR A 68 14.09 18.63 -3.48
CA THR A 68 14.29 18.62 -2.03
C THR A 68 13.08 18.01 -1.33
N LYS A 69 13.18 17.79 -0.01
CA LYS A 69 12.04 17.32 0.79
C LYS A 69 10.80 18.22 0.66
N ALA A 70 10.97 19.53 0.44
CA ALA A 70 9.86 20.48 0.31
C ALA A 70 9.03 20.30 -0.98
N ASN A 71 9.60 19.62 -1.98
CA ASN A 71 8.92 19.30 -3.23
C ASN A 71 7.97 18.10 -3.07
N ILE A 72 8.19 17.25 -2.05
CA ILE A 72 7.34 16.10 -1.72
C ILE A 72 6.12 16.63 -0.98
N LYS A 73 4.94 16.62 -1.61
CA LYS A 73 3.70 17.11 -0.98
C LYS A 73 3.00 16.05 -0.17
N ARG A 74 3.06 14.81 -0.64
CA ARG A 74 2.52 13.65 0.06
C ARG A 74 3.52 12.51 -0.04
N LYS A 75 3.54 11.68 1.00
CA LYS A 75 4.27 10.43 1.05
C LYS A 75 3.33 9.34 1.52
N GLN A 76 3.44 8.15 0.92
CA GLN A 76 2.79 6.95 1.43
C GLN A 76 3.84 5.85 1.55
N ILE A 77 3.79 5.11 2.65
CA ILE A 77 4.62 3.93 2.89
C ILE A 77 3.66 2.77 3.13
N LYS A 78 3.90 1.65 2.45
CA LYS A 78 3.05 0.47 2.56
C LYS A 78 3.92 -0.79 2.62
N LEU A 79 3.62 -1.65 3.59
CA LEU A 79 4.12 -3.02 3.62
C LEU A 79 3.11 -3.94 2.94
N TYR A 80 3.58 -4.73 1.98
CA TYR A 80 2.88 -5.88 1.43
C TYR A 80 3.36 -7.12 2.20
N GLU A 81 2.68 -7.42 3.31
CA GLU A 81 3.09 -8.47 4.27
C GLU A 81 3.18 -9.86 3.64
N ASP A 82 2.31 -10.15 2.65
CA ASP A 82 2.25 -11.42 1.94
C ASP A 82 3.52 -11.76 1.15
N ILE A 83 4.23 -10.73 0.68
CA ILE A 83 5.45 -10.86 -0.10
C ILE A 83 6.66 -10.19 0.56
N ASN A 84 6.49 -9.65 1.76
CA ASN A 84 7.48 -8.89 2.51
C ASN A 84 8.17 -7.80 1.67
N VAL A 85 7.35 -6.98 0.98
CA VAL A 85 7.81 -5.88 0.14
C VAL A 85 7.36 -4.56 0.73
N TRP A 86 8.31 -3.66 0.96
CA TRP A 86 7.97 -2.27 1.27
C TRP A 86 7.87 -1.45 0.00
N GLU A 87 6.88 -0.56 -0.06
CA GLU A 87 6.70 0.40 -1.13
C GLU A 87 6.59 1.80 -0.56
N VAL A 88 7.41 2.70 -1.08
CA VAL A 88 7.41 4.12 -0.74
C VAL A 88 7.01 4.90 -1.97
N ARG A 89 5.97 5.71 -1.85
CA ARG A 89 5.46 6.59 -2.90
C ARG A 89 5.68 8.05 -2.52
N TYR A 90 6.36 8.79 -3.39
CA TYR A 90 6.47 10.24 -3.30
C TYR A 90 5.58 10.90 -4.34
N PHE A 91 4.71 11.79 -3.89
CA PHE A 91 3.80 12.55 -4.73
C PHE A 91 4.37 13.97 -4.90
N LEU A 92 4.76 14.31 -6.13
CA LEU A 92 5.20 15.66 -6.48
C LEU A 92 4.02 16.40 -7.11
N GLY A 93 3.72 17.59 -6.60
CA GLY A 93 2.55 18.34 -7.04
C GLY A 93 2.23 19.56 -6.17
N TYR A 94 0.98 19.99 -6.18
CA TYR A 94 0.48 21.08 -5.35
C TYR A 94 -0.50 20.53 -4.30
N GLU A 95 -0.31 20.89 -3.02
CA GLU A 95 -1.21 20.49 -1.92
C GLU A 95 -2.66 20.95 -2.11
N LYS A 96 -2.89 22.05 -2.82
CA LYS A 96 -4.20 22.71 -2.86
C LYS A 96 -5.25 22.04 -3.74
N ASN A 97 -4.84 21.30 -4.77
CA ASN A 97 -5.76 20.85 -5.83
C ASN A 97 -5.72 19.33 -6.06
N ASP A 98 -5.07 18.56 -5.17
CA ASP A 98 -4.84 17.12 -5.33
C ASP A 98 -4.26 16.70 -6.71
N SER A 99 -3.69 17.67 -7.44
CA SER A 99 -3.10 17.46 -8.76
C SER A 99 -1.71 16.88 -8.57
N ILE A 100 -1.62 15.58 -8.75
CA ILE A 100 -0.37 14.83 -8.79
C ILE A 100 0.27 15.09 -10.15
N LEU A 101 1.43 15.74 -10.17
CA LEU A 101 2.19 15.96 -11.40
C LEU A 101 3.01 14.72 -11.77
N SER A 102 3.53 14.03 -10.76
CA SER A 102 4.28 12.79 -10.94
C SER A 102 4.33 11.98 -9.66
N ASN A 103 4.22 10.66 -9.80
CA ASN A 103 4.48 9.71 -8.72
C ASN A 103 5.83 9.05 -8.92
N TYR A 104 6.55 8.89 -7.82
CA TYR A 104 7.81 8.17 -7.79
C TYR A 104 7.71 7.03 -6.79
N PHE A 105 8.22 5.85 -7.16
CA PHE A 105 8.10 4.63 -6.38
C PHE A 105 9.49 4.05 -6.06
N ILE A 106 9.69 3.69 -4.80
CA ILE A 106 10.81 2.85 -4.38
C ILE A 106 10.23 1.60 -3.72
N ARG A 107 10.68 0.43 -4.19
CA ARG A 107 10.24 -0.86 -3.64
C ARG A 107 11.43 -1.61 -3.07
N PHE A 108 11.34 -1.99 -1.81
CA PHE A 108 12.34 -2.81 -1.13
C PHE A 108 11.84 -4.24 -1.12
N ASN A 109 12.43 -5.05 -1.99
CA ASN A 109 12.21 -6.49 -2.08
C ASN A 109 13.25 -7.24 -1.24
N LYS A 110 13.15 -8.57 -1.25
CA LYS A 110 14.02 -9.44 -0.44
C LYS A 110 15.52 -9.13 -0.58
N ASN A 111 15.97 -8.88 -1.82
CA ASN A 111 17.38 -8.75 -2.17
C ASN A 111 17.67 -7.51 -3.04
N THR A 112 16.65 -6.70 -3.32
CA THR A 112 16.77 -5.62 -4.29
C THR A 112 15.95 -4.41 -3.88
N VAL A 113 16.43 -3.22 -4.26
CA VAL A 113 15.62 -2.02 -4.31
C VAL A 113 15.34 -1.67 -5.76
N GLU A 114 14.06 -1.67 -6.11
CA GLU A 114 13.56 -1.23 -7.41
C GLU A 114 13.15 0.22 -7.32
N VAL A 115 13.63 1.02 -8.26
CA VAL A 115 13.21 2.39 -8.42
C VAL A 115 12.45 2.52 -9.72
N ILE A 116 11.26 3.11 -9.64
CA ILE A 116 10.37 3.36 -10.78
C ILE A 116 10.10 4.87 -10.82
N ASP A 117 10.69 5.51 -11.82
CA ASP A 117 10.63 6.95 -12.01
C ASP A 117 9.33 7.31 -12.76
N HIS A 118 8.71 8.42 -12.35
CA HIS A 118 7.64 9.09 -13.11
C HIS A 118 6.50 8.17 -13.59
N TRP A 119 5.70 7.69 -12.66
CA TRP A 119 4.38 7.14 -13.00
C TRP A 119 3.35 8.26 -13.01
N ILE A 120 2.76 8.50 -14.17
CA ILE A 120 1.58 9.37 -14.32
C ILE A 120 0.37 8.44 -14.28
N GLU A 121 -0.44 8.48 -13.21
CA GLU A 121 -1.73 7.79 -13.21
C GLU A 121 -2.60 8.43 -14.31
N LYS A 122 -2.98 7.62 -15.31
CA LYS A 122 -3.92 8.02 -16.37
C LYS A 122 -5.35 8.01 -15.87
#